data_AF-A0A175WF94-F1
#
_entry.id   AF-A0A175WF94-F1
#
_cell.length_a   1.000
_cell.length_b   1.000
_cell.length_c   1.000
_cell.angle_alpha   90.00
_cell.angle_beta   90.00
_cell.angle_gamma   90.00
#
_symmetry.space_group_name_H-M   'P 1'
#
loop_
_entity.id
_entity.type
_entity.pdbx_description
1 polymer ?
#
loop_
_entity_poly.entity_id
_entity_poly.type
_entity_poly.pdbx_seq_one_letter_code
_entity_poly.pdbx_strand_id
1 'polypeptide(L)'
;MSEFLGSRISLISRSDIRYVGTLHSINSDDSTVSLENVRSFGTEGRKGNPDEEVPPSVDLYEYIVFRGTDVKDLRIEEGPTAKETKPPAMPNDPAIVGVSPLSFHLLSGSA
;
A
#
# COMPACT_ATOMS: atom_id res chain seq x y z
N MET A 1 -7.34 -15.21 4.09
CA MET A 1 -6.79 -14.07 4.87
C MET A 1 -5.26 -13.95 4.78
N SER A 2 -4.54 -14.96 4.28
CA SER A 2 -3.08 -14.94 4.09
C SER A 2 -2.57 -14.12 2.90
N GLU A 3 -3.44 -13.83 1.92
CA GLU A 3 -3.06 -13.16 0.67
C GLU A 3 -2.51 -11.73 0.86
N PHE A 4 -2.87 -11.08 1.97
CA PHE A 4 -2.48 -9.70 2.22
C PHE A 4 -1.27 -9.55 3.15
N LEU A 5 -0.81 -10.64 3.79
CA LEU A 5 0.37 -10.58 4.65
C LEU A 5 1.59 -10.14 3.83
N GLY A 6 2.36 -9.19 4.35
CA GLY A 6 3.46 -8.55 3.62
C GLY A 6 3.05 -7.49 2.60
N SER A 7 1.74 -7.26 2.37
CA SER A 7 1.27 -6.16 1.53
C SER A 7 1.43 -4.83 2.23
N ARG A 8 1.65 -3.76 1.45
CA ARG A 8 1.67 -2.40 1.98
C ARG A 8 0.24 -1.95 2.23
N ILE A 9 -0.04 -1.46 3.44
CA ILE A 9 -1.36 -1.01 3.88
C ILE A 9 -1.32 0.49 4.12
N SER A 10 -2.34 1.21 3.64
CA SER A 10 -2.68 2.54 4.08
C SER A 10 -3.89 2.48 5.01
N LEU A 11 -3.71 2.92 6.25
CA LEU A 11 -4.71 2.88 7.31
C LEU A 11 -5.00 4.30 7.79
N ILE A 12 -6.27 4.68 7.88
CA ILE A 12 -6.71 5.95 8.48
C ILE A 12 -7.36 5.64 9.82
N SER A 13 -6.86 6.25 10.90
CA SER A 13 -7.44 6.08 12.24
C SER A 13 -8.64 7.02 12.47
N ARG A 14 -9.36 6.83 13.57
CA ARG A 14 -10.45 7.74 14.01
C ARG A 14 -9.99 9.17 14.28
N SER A 15 -8.70 9.39 14.51
CA SER A 15 -8.11 10.73 14.64
C SER A 15 -7.81 11.39 13.29
N ASP A 16 -8.24 10.77 12.19
CA ASP A 16 -8.00 11.18 10.81
C ASP A 16 -6.52 11.17 10.39
N ILE A 17 -5.67 10.48 11.16
CA ILE A 17 -4.25 10.31 10.84
C ILE A 17 -4.08 9.12 9.90
N ARG A 18 -3.37 9.32 8.80
CA ARG A 18 -2.99 8.25 7.88
C ARG A 18 -1.67 7.61 8.30
N TYR A 19 -1.67 6.29 8.41
CA TYR A 19 -0.51 5.44 8.64
C TYR A 19 -0.27 4.59 7.40
N VAL A 20 0.99 4.37 7.05
CA VAL A 20 1.36 3.44 5.98
C VAL A 20 2.43 2.50 6.52
N GLY A 21 2.20 1.20 6.40
CA GLY A 21 3.14 0.17 6.83
C GLY A 21 2.92 -1.12 6.06
N THR A 22 3.62 -2.19 6.45
CA THR A 22 3.47 -3.53 5.89
C THR A 22 2.59 -4.37 6.80
N LEU A 23 1.61 -5.09 6.24
CA LEU A 23 0.75 -5.97 7.05
C LEU A 23 1.55 -7.12 7.64
N HIS A 24 1.66 -7.15 8.98
CA HIS A 24 2.33 -8.23 9.70
C HIS A 24 1.35 -9.34 10.11
N SER A 25 0.23 -8.96 10.74
CA SER A 25 -0.78 -9.93 11.18
C SER A 25 -2.15 -9.28 11.39
N ILE A 26 -3.19 -10.11 11.35
CA ILE A 26 -4.56 -9.73 11.72
C ILE A 26 -5.03 -10.74 12.76
N ASN A 27 -5.45 -10.26 13.92
CA ASN A 27 -6.07 -11.08 14.95
C ASN A 27 -7.58 -10.77 14.94
N SER A 28 -8.36 -11.74 14.49
CA SER A 28 -9.82 -11.59 14.38
C SER A 28 -10.52 -11.65 15.74
N ASP A 29 -9.98 -12.40 16.69
CA ASP A 29 -10.57 -12.57 18.03
C ASP A 29 -10.50 -11.25 18.80
N ASP A 30 -9.34 -10.58 18.77
CA ASP A 30 -9.15 -9.26 19.39
C ASP A 30 -9.56 -8.09 18.48
N SER A 31 -9.94 -8.38 17.23
CA SER A 31 -10.19 -7.38 16.20
C SER A 31 -9.04 -6.38 16.07
N THR A 32 -7.80 -6.86 15.95
CA THR A 32 -6.59 -6.02 15.82
C THR A 32 -5.84 -6.28 14.52
N VAL A 33 -5.15 -5.24 14.03
CA VAL A 33 -4.29 -5.28 12.84
C VAL A 33 -2.91 -4.78 13.24
N SER A 34 -1.89 -5.58 12.96
CA SER A 34 -0.49 -5.26 13.25
C SER A 34 0.23 -4.89 11.96
N LEU A 35 0.86 -3.72 11.96
CA LEU A 35 1.66 -3.22 10.85
C LEU A 35 3.14 -3.09 11.29
N GLU A 36 4.04 -3.41 10.37
CA GLU A 36 5.48 -3.20 10.51
C GLU A 36 5.95 -2.03 9.63
N ASN A 37 7.10 -1.44 9.99
CA ASN A 37 7.73 -0.35 9.23
C ASN A 37 6.76 0.81 8.93
N VAL A 38 6.04 1.24 9.97
CA VAL A 38 4.91 2.14 9.87
C VAL A 38 5.37 3.59 9.91
N ARG A 39 4.90 4.39 8.95
CA ARG A 39 5.09 5.84 8.91
C ARG A 39 3.75 6.55 9.07
N SER A 40 3.71 7.59 9.90
CA SER A 40 2.57 8.51 9.98
C SER A 40 2.69 9.61 8.92
N PHE A 41 1.62 9.79 8.14
CA PHE A 41 1.46 10.86 7.17
C PHE A 41 0.70 12.06 7.74
N GLY A 42 0.30 12.01 9.02
CA GLY A 42 -0.48 13.07 9.63
C GLY A 42 -1.93 13.08 9.13
N THR A 43 -2.62 14.19 9.36
CA THR A 43 -4.05 14.34 9.03
C THR A 43 -4.30 14.80 7.60
N GLU A 44 -3.32 15.42 6.95
CA GLU A 44 -3.35 15.80 5.52
C GLU A 44 -4.57 16.64 5.11
N GLY A 45 -5.07 17.51 6.00
CA GLY A 45 -6.22 18.37 5.76
C GLY A 45 -7.57 17.74 6.10
N ARG A 46 -7.61 16.51 6.62
CA ARG A 46 -8.87 15.79 6.93
C ARG A 46 -9.63 16.38 8.11
N LYS A 47 -8.98 17.12 9.01
CA LYS A 47 -9.67 17.74 10.15
C LYS A 47 -10.36 19.04 9.78
N GLY A 48 -9.90 19.73 8.75
CA GLY A 48 -10.50 20.98 8.25
C GLY A 48 -10.23 22.22 9.12
N ASN A 49 -9.62 22.05 10.30
CA ASN A 49 -9.14 23.13 11.15
C ASN A 49 -7.60 23.07 11.23
N PRO A 50 -6.86 24.07 10.70
CA PRO A 50 -5.38 24.08 10.72
C PRO A 50 -4.75 23.89 12.09
N ASP A 51 -5.39 24.36 13.16
CA ASP A 51 -4.86 24.27 14.53
C ASP A 51 -4.89 22.84 15.11
N GLU A 52 -5.68 21.94 14.51
CA GLU A 52 -5.77 20.55 14.93
C GLU A 52 -5.02 19.59 13.99
N GLU A 53 -4.48 20.09 12.88
CA GLU A 53 -3.78 19.26 11.90
C GLU A 53 -2.47 18.71 12.48
N VAL A 54 -2.24 17.43 12.26
CA VAL A 54 -1.00 16.74 12.64
C VAL A 54 -0.11 16.64 11.39
N PRO A 55 1.14 17.11 11.43
CA PRO A 55 2.05 16.98 10.29
C PRO A 55 2.50 15.52 10.08
N PRO A 56 2.98 15.16 8.88
CA PRO A 56 3.58 13.85 8.64
C PRO A 56 4.83 13.67 9.51
N SER A 57 4.98 12.48 10.08
CA SER A 57 6.20 12.11 10.79
C SER A 57 7.28 11.69 9.80
N VAL A 58 8.53 12.03 10.14
CA VAL A 58 9.73 11.50 9.49
C VAL A 58 10.11 10.14 10.06
N ASP A 59 9.62 9.81 11.25
CA ASP A 59 9.99 8.60 11.97
C ASP A 59 9.26 7.38 11.42
N LEU A 60 9.98 6.27 11.41
CA LEU A 60 9.49 4.95 11.04
C LEU A 60 9.39 4.10 12.30
N TYR A 61 8.17 3.72 12.65
CA TYR A 61 7.89 2.86 13.78
C TYR A 61 8.03 1.41 13.34
N GLU A 62 8.85 0.64 14.05
CA GLU A 62 9.11 -0.76 13.70
C GLU A 62 7.82 -1.59 13.70
N TYR A 63 6.96 -1.39 14.70
CA TYR A 63 5.75 -2.18 14.91
C TYR A 63 4.64 -1.34 15.56
N ILE A 64 3.43 -1.37 15.00
CA ILE A 64 2.24 -0.73 15.59
C ILE A 64 1.04 -1.68 15.50
N VAL A 65 0.28 -1.79 16.59
CA VAL A 65 -0.99 -2.54 16.64
C VAL A 65 -2.17 -1.56 16.68
N PHE A 66 -3.10 -1.72 15.75
CA PHE A 66 -4.34 -0.95 15.66
C PHE A 66 -5.51 -1.80 16.11
N ARG A 67 -6.37 -1.25 16.97
CA ARG A 67 -7.69 -1.84 17.26
C ARG A 67 -8.62 -1.51 16.10
N GLY A 68 -9.30 -2.51 15.56
CA GLY A 68 -10.26 -2.34 14.45
C GLY A 68 -11.36 -1.32 14.77
N THR A 69 -11.73 -1.15 16.05
CA THR A 69 -12.68 -0.12 16.49
C THR A 69 -12.20 1.31 16.31
N ASP A 70 -10.89 1.52 16.14
CA ASP A 70 -10.24 2.82 15.94
C ASP A 70 -9.78 3.03 14.49
N VAL A 71 -10.04 2.08 13.59
CA VAL A 71 -9.75 2.17 12.17
C VAL A 71 -10.97 2.72 11.44
N LYS A 72 -10.78 3.81 10.69
CA LYS A 72 -11.82 4.47 9.88
C LYS A 72 -11.82 3.96 8.44
N ASP A 73 -10.63 3.79 7.86
CA ASP A 73 -10.44 3.26 6.51
C ASP A 73 -9.17 2.41 6.48
N LEU A 74 -9.18 1.33 5.69
CA LEU A 74 -8.03 0.46 5.48
C LEU A 74 -8.00 0.09 3.99
N ARG A 75 -6.88 0.42 3.34
CA ARG A 75 -6.63 0.14 1.94
C ARG A 75 -5.34 -0.61 1.79
N ILE A 76 -5.35 -1.56 0.87
CA ILE A 76 -4.14 -2.24 0.45
C ILE A 76 -3.57 -1.39 -0.68
N GLU A 77 -2.38 -0.83 -0.45
CA GLU A 77 -1.57 -0.28 -1.51
C GLU A 77 -1.06 -1.51 -2.26
N GLU A 78 -1.74 -1.88 -3.35
CA GLU A 78 -1.13 -2.79 -4.32
C GLU A 78 0.26 -2.23 -4.59
N GLY A 79 1.28 -3.05 -4.37
CA GLY A 79 2.62 -2.70 -4.83
C GLY A 79 2.58 -2.46 -6.35
N PRO A 80 3.72 -2.35 -7.02
CA PRO A 80 3.73 -2.74 -8.42
C PRO A 80 3.46 -4.26 -8.48
N THR A 81 2.25 -4.72 -8.12
CA THR A 81 1.59 -5.77 -8.88
C THR A 81 1.78 -5.31 -10.30
N ALA A 82 2.35 -6.19 -11.11
CA ALA A 82 2.42 -5.99 -12.53
C ALA A 82 1.00 -5.62 -12.97
N LYS A 83 0.71 -4.30 -13.05
CA LYS A 83 -0.25 -3.80 -14.00
C LYS A 83 0.15 -4.55 -15.23
N GLU A 84 -0.75 -5.41 -15.71
CA GLU A 84 -0.71 -5.93 -17.05
C GLU A 84 -0.01 -4.86 -17.86
N THR A 85 1.21 -5.17 -18.29
CA THR A 85 1.93 -4.38 -19.24
C THR A 85 1.02 -4.42 -20.45
N LYS A 86 0.01 -3.54 -20.49
CA LYS A 86 -0.50 -3.00 -21.73
C LYS A 86 0.80 -2.58 -22.39
N PRO A 87 1.23 -3.29 -23.45
CA PRO A 87 2.48 -2.97 -24.10
C PRO A 87 2.42 -1.46 -24.33
N PRO A 88 3.47 -0.69 -23.97
CA PRO A 88 3.45 0.74 -24.21
C PRO A 88 2.93 0.92 -25.64
N ALA A 89 1.80 1.63 -25.77
CA ALA A 89 1.17 1.80 -27.07
C ALA A 89 2.27 2.30 -28.00
N MET A 90 2.65 1.47 -28.98
CA MET A 90 3.75 1.81 -29.87
C MET A 90 3.49 3.20 -30.42
N PRO A 91 4.45 4.13 -30.32
CA PRO A 91 4.34 5.36 -31.09
C PRO A 91 4.19 4.97 -32.56
N ASN A 92 3.23 5.57 -33.27
CA ASN A 92 3.16 5.48 -34.73
C ASN A 92 4.31 6.29 -35.32
N ASP A 93 5.52 5.74 -35.23
CA ASP A 93 6.74 6.36 -35.73
C ASP A 93 7.16 5.65 -37.03
N PRO A 94 7.15 6.36 -38.18
CA PRO A 94 7.60 5.83 -39.46
C PRO A 94 9.04 5.28 -39.45
N ALA A 95 9.85 5.63 -38.45
CA ALA A 95 11.21 5.15 -38.29
C ALA A 95 11.34 3.82 -37.51
N ILE A 96 10.27 3.31 -36.88
CA ILE A 96 10.32 2.03 -36.16
C ILE A 96 10.10 0.87 -37.15
N VAL A 97 11.15 0.11 -37.42
CA VAL A 97 11.14 -1.03 -38.38
C VAL A 97 10.83 -2.39 -37.71
N GLY A 98 10.73 -2.43 -36.37
CA GLY A 98 10.32 -3.62 -35.61
C GLY A 98 10.54 -3.47 -34.10
N VAL A 99 9.69 -4.10 -33.29
CA VAL A 99 9.83 -4.20 -31.82
C VAL A 99 9.52 -5.61 -31.35
N SER A 100 10.36 -6.13 -30.47
CA SER A 100 10.15 -7.40 -29.78
C SER A 100 9.82 -7.11 -28.31
N PRO A 101 8.60 -7.41 -27.82
CA PRO A 101 8.28 -7.22 -26.40
C PRO A 101 9.10 -8.20 -25.55
N LEU A 102 9.77 -7.70 -24.51
CA LEU A 102 10.33 -8.53 -23.45
C LEU A 102 9.19 -9.19 -22.68
N SER A 103 8.81 -10.39 -23.11
CA SER A 103 7.91 -11.26 -22.34
C SER A 103 8.74 -11.94 -21.26
N PHE A 104 8.60 -11.50 -20.01
CA PHE A 104 9.11 -12.25 -18.86
C PHE A 104 8.30 -13.55 -18.73
N HIS A 105 8.82 -14.63 -19.31
CA HIS A 105 8.29 -15.97 -19.11
C HIS A 105 8.84 -16.49 -17.77
N LEU A 106 8.09 -16.27 -16.69
CA LEU A 106 8.32 -16.96 -15.42
C LEU A 106 7.93 -18.43 -15.63
N LEU A 107 8.94 -19.29 -15.63
CA LEU A 107 8.85 -20.73 -15.67
C LEU A 107 7.95 -21.25 -14.54
N SER A 108 6.77 -21.75 -14.88
CA SER A 108 6.04 -22.69 -14.01
C SER A 108 6.70 -24.07 -14.15
N GLY A 109 7.71 -24.34 -13.33
CA GLY A 109 8.27 -25.68 -13.16
C GLY A 109 7.45 -26.44 -12.14
N SER A 110 6.56 -27.32 -12.60
CA SER A 110 5.92 -28.35 -11.79
C SER A 110 6.50 -29.69 -12.22
N ALA A 111 7.13 -30.40 -11.28
CA ALA A 111 7.37 -31.83 -11.29
C ALA A 111 7.22 -32.32 -9.85
#